data_AF-Q64W54-F1
#
_entry.id   AF-Q64W54-F1
#
_cell.length_a   1.000
_cell.length_b   1.000
_cell.length_c   1.000
_cell.angle_alpha   90.00
_cell.angle_beta   90.00
_cell.angle_gamma   90.00
#
_symmetry.space_group_name_H-M   'P 1'
#
loop_
_entity.id
_entity.type
_entity.pdbx_description
1 polymer ?
#
loop_
_entity_poly.entity_id
_entity_poly.type
_entity_poly.pdbx_seq_one_letter_code
_entity_poly.pdbx_strand_id
1 'polypeptide(L)'
;MILGAKRLVVTIYIQYHLCLKYEFALVRVKELLPLVDDNIPANDKNAVELSVMSDIVIAYGKEHYPIEKPTVAELIELYLEEKGMSQKQLAIGDWNKSFTGE
;
A
#
# COMPACT_ATOMS: atom_id res chain seq x y z
N MET A 1 -33.09 -9.67 -21.42
CA MET A 1 -31.84 -9.08 -21.97
C MET A 1 -31.57 -7.65 -21.47
N ILE A 2 -32.58 -6.81 -21.22
CA ILE A 2 -32.39 -5.39 -20.81
C ILE A 2 -31.78 -5.22 -19.40
N LEU A 3 -32.02 -6.14 -18.47
CA LEU A 3 -31.48 -6.07 -17.11
C LEU A 3 -29.95 -6.26 -17.05
N GLY A 4 -29.39 -7.08 -17.93
CA GLY A 4 -27.93 -7.31 -18.01
C GLY A 4 -27.17 -6.07 -18.47
N ALA A 5 -27.68 -5.38 -19.48
CA ALA A 5 -27.07 -4.14 -19.99
C ALA A 5 -27.10 -3.01 -18.95
N LYS A 6 -28.22 -2.84 -18.24
CA LYS A 6 -28.34 -1.84 -17.15
C LYS A 6 -27.38 -2.13 -16.00
N ARG A 7 -27.19 -3.40 -15.61
CA ARG A 7 -26.24 -3.78 -14.55
C ARG A 7 -24.80 -3.46 -14.96
N LEU A 8 -24.44 -3.74 -16.20
CA LEU A 8 -23.09 -3.52 -16.73
C LEU A 8 -22.72 -2.02 -16.76
N VAL A 9 -23.64 -1.16 -17.21
CA VAL A 9 -23.42 0.30 -17.22
C VAL A 9 -23.23 0.85 -15.81
N VAL A 10 -24.04 0.40 -14.85
CA VAL A 10 -23.91 0.82 -13.45
C VAL A 10 -22.57 0.38 -12.87
N THR A 11 -22.14 -0.86 -13.11
CA THR A 11 -20.83 -1.34 -12.62
C THR A 11 -19.67 -0.56 -13.23
N ILE A 12 -19.69 -0.29 -14.55
CA ILE A 12 -18.63 0.49 -15.22
C ILE A 12 -18.57 1.92 -14.65
N TYR A 13 -19.73 2.54 -14.43
CA TYR A 13 -19.79 3.88 -13.86
C TYR A 13 -19.24 3.93 -12.43
N ILE A 14 -19.60 2.94 -11.60
CA ILE A 14 -19.08 2.82 -10.23
C ILE A 14 -17.57 2.63 -10.25
N GLN A 15 -17.05 1.71 -11.06
CA GLN A 15 -15.61 1.46 -11.16
C GLN A 15 -14.85 2.69 -11.66
N TYR A 16 -15.38 3.38 -12.67
CA TYR A 16 -14.79 4.62 -13.19
C TYR A 16 -14.73 5.70 -12.11
N HIS A 17 -15.83 5.90 -11.38
CA HIS A 17 -15.89 6.91 -10.33
C HIS A 17 -14.98 6.57 -9.14
N LEU A 18 -14.84 5.28 -8.81
CA LEU A 18 -13.96 4.79 -7.76
C LEU A 18 -12.47 5.00 -8.13
N CYS A 19 -12.08 4.65 -9.36
CA CYS A 19 -10.74 4.89 -9.88
C CYS A 19 -10.40 6.40 -9.92
N LEU A 20 -11.34 7.23 -10.35
CA LEU A 20 -11.15 8.69 -10.37
C LEU A 20 -10.94 9.26 -8.96
N LYS A 21 -11.71 8.80 -7.96
CA LYS A 21 -11.55 9.20 -6.55
C LYS A 21 -10.19 8.78 -6.00
N TYR A 22 -9.74 7.57 -6.35
CA TYR A 22 -8.46 7.04 -5.91
C TYR A 22 -7.28 7.88 -6.44
N GLU A 23 -7.26 8.15 -7.75
CA GLU A 23 -6.21 8.98 -8.37
C GLU A 23 -6.15 10.38 -7.76
N PHE A 24 -7.31 11.01 -7.55
CA PHE A 24 -7.39 12.31 -6.89
C PHE A 24 -6.86 12.25 -5.45
N ALA A 25 -7.33 11.28 -4.65
CA ALA A 25 -6.92 11.14 -3.27
C ALA A 25 -5.41 10.85 -3.16
N LEU A 26 -4.84 10.04 -4.05
CA LEU A 26 -3.39 9.79 -4.10
C LEU A 26 -2.58 11.05 -4.35
N VAL A 27 -2.97 11.86 -5.34
CA VAL A 27 -2.29 13.14 -5.62
C VAL A 27 -2.37 14.04 -4.40
N ARG A 28 -3.55 14.13 -3.79
CA ARG A 28 -3.76 15.00 -2.63
C ARG A 28 -2.97 14.54 -1.40
N VAL A 29 -2.89 13.23 -1.13
CA VAL A 29 -2.03 12.67 -0.09
C VAL A 29 -0.58 13.09 -0.32
N LYS A 30 -0.06 12.95 -1.55
CA LYS A 30 1.33 13.33 -1.87
C LYS A 30 1.60 14.82 -1.64
N GLU A 31 0.63 15.69 -1.90
CA GLU A 31 0.74 17.13 -1.64
C GLU A 31 0.68 17.47 -0.15
N LEU A 32 -0.12 16.72 0.62
CA LEU A 32 -0.34 16.95 2.05
C LEU A 32 0.76 16.35 2.93
N LEU A 33 1.40 15.25 2.51
CA LEU A 33 2.50 14.60 3.24
C LEU A 33 3.62 15.55 3.69
N PRO A 34 4.15 16.47 2.85
CA PRO A 34 5.20 17.41 3.29
C PRO A 34 4.66 18.56 4.18
N LEU A 35 3.35 18.74 4.26
CA LEU A 35 2.69 19.83 4.99
C LEU A 35 2.21 19.40 6.38
N VAL A 36 2.07 18.08 6.61
CA VAL A 36 1.64 17.51 7.88
C VAL A 36 2.84 16.90 8.59
N ASP A 37 3.18 17.44 9.76
CA ASP A 37 4.21 16.94 10.67
C ASP A 37 3.56 16.40 11.96
N ASP A 38 4.27 15.54 12.69
CA ASP A 38 3.79 14.89 13.92
C ASP A 38 3.43 15.88 15.04
N ASN A 39 3.89 17.13 14.91
CA ASN A 39 3.62 18.22 15.85
C ASN A 39 2.31 18.98 15.57
N ILE A 40 1.64 18.70 14.44
CA ILE A 40 0.41 19.40 14.05
C ILE A 40 -0.78 18.82 14.81
N PRO A 41 -1.63 19.65 15.45
CA PRO A 41 -2.82 19.16 16.14
C PRO A 41 -3.77 18.49 15.15
N ALA A 42 -4.42 17.39 15.56
CA ALA A 42 -5.33 16.61 14.72
C ALA A 42 -6.57 17.38 14.20
N ASN A 43 -6.83 18.59 14.72
CA ASN A 43 -7.87 19.50 14.24
C ASN A 43 -7.37 20.46 13.14
N ASP A 44 -6.11 20.37 12.74
CA ASP A 44 -5.63 21.13 11.59
C ASP A 44 -6.32 20.63 10.31
N LYS A 45 -6.67 21.58 9.45
CA LYS A 45 -7.42 21.30 8.23
C LYS A 45 -6.67 20.32 7.31
N ASN A 46 -5.34 20.43 7.24
CA ASN A 46 -4.51 19.58 6.39
C ASN A 46 -4.42 18.16 6.96
N ALA A 47 -4.33 18.02 8.29
CA ALA A 47 -4.32 16.72 8.95
C ALA A 47 -5.67 15.98 8.79
N VAL A 48 -6.78 16.70 8.94
CA VAL A 48 -8.13 16.13 8.71
C VAL A 48 -8.31 15.74 7.24
N GLU A 49 -7.90 16.59 6.31
CA GLU A 49 -7.99 16.28 4.87
C GLU A 49 -7.12 15.08 4.50
N LEU A 50 -5.89 15.01 5.01
CA LEU A 50 -4.97 13.89 4.79
C LEU A 50 -5.58 12.59 5.29
N SER A 51 -6.22 12.58 6.47
CA SER A 51 -6.91 11.40 6.99
C SER A 51 -8.01 10.93 6.04
N VAL A 52 -8.88 11.84 5.59
CA VAL A 52 -9.98 11.50 4.68
C VAL A 52 -9.47 10.96 3.34
N MET A 53 -8.44 11.59 2.76
CA MET A 53 -7.86 11.13 1.49
C MET A 53 -7.15 9.78 1.67
N SER A 54 -6.47 9.58 2.80
CA SER A 54 -5.83 8.30 3.13
C SER A 54 -6.86 7.19 3.28
N ASP A 55 -8.01 7.44 3.92
CA ASP A 55 -9.08 6.45 4.04
C ASP A 55 -9.61 5.99 2.67
N ILE A 56 -9.74 6.92 1.71
CA ILE A 56 -10.15 6.60 0.33
C ILE A 56 -9.11 5.70 -0.36
N VAL A 57 -7.83 6.05 -0.25
CA VAL A 57 -6.72 5.29 -0.84
C VAL A 57 -6.63 3.89 -0.22
N ILE A 58 -6.77 3.79 1.11
CA ILE A 58 -6.72 2.53 1.86
C ILE A 58 -7.91 1.64 1.49
N ALA A 59 -9.12 2.19 1.41
CA ALA A 59 -10.32 1.42 1.05
C ALA A 59 -10.18 0.82 -0.36
N TYR A 60 -9.74 1.62 -1.33
CA TYR A 60 -9.49 1.15 -2.70
C TYR A 60 -8.35 0.12 -2.75
N GLY A 61 -7.25 0.38 -2.05
CA GLY A 61 -6.10 -0.50 -1.97
C GLY A 61 -6.44 -1.86 -1.39
N LYS A 62 -7.24 -1.93 -0.32
CA LYS A 62 -7.67 -3.21 0.28
C LYS A 62 -8.50 -4.07 -0.68
N GLU A 63 -9.33 -3.44 -1.51
CA GLU A 63 -10.21 -4.15 -2.46
C GLU A 63 -9.45 -4.61 -3.71
N HIS A 64 -8.52 -3.79 -4.22
CA HIS A 64 -7.82 -4.05 -5.49
C HIS A 64 -6.40 -4.63 -5.34
N TYR A 65 -5.74 -4.38 -4.22
CA TYR A 65 -4.36 -4.80 -3.91
C TYR A 65 -4.29 -5.35 -2.48
N PRO A 66 -4.96 -6.49 -2.20
CA PRO A 66 -4.92 -7.08 -0.88
C PRO A 66 -3.48 -7.42 -0.49
N ILE A 67 -3.05 -6.94 0.67
CA ILE A 67 -1.76 -7.34 1.24
C ILE A 67 -1.96 -8.73 1.83
N GLU A 68 -1.69 -9.75 1.02
CA GLU A 68 -1.62 -11.13 1.50
C GLU A 68 -0.42 -11.28 2.44
N LYS A 69 -0.57 -12.11 3.47
CA LYS A 69 0.57 -12.42 4.33
C LYS A 69 1.56 -13.23 3.49
N PRO A 70 2.80 -12.76 3.32
CA PRO A 70 3.80 -13.52 2.59
C PRO A 70 3.98 -14.87 3.29
N THR A 71 4.13 -15.89 2.48
CA THR A 71 4.48 -17.23 2.94
C THR A 71 5.85 -17.20 3.62
N VAL A 72 6.13 -18.21 4.46
CA VAL A 72 7.45 -18.32 5.11
C VAL A 72 8.57 -18.40 4.07
N ALA A 73 8.30 -18.97 2.89
CA ALA A 73 9.26 -19.01 1.79
C ALA A 73 9.57 -17.61 1.23
N GLU A 74 8.54 -16.81 0.92
CA GLU A 74 8.72 -15.44 0.43
C GLU A 74 9.41 -14.55 1.46
N LEU A 75 9.12 -14.73 2.76
CA LEU A 75 9.83 -14.04 3.84
C LEU A 75 11.32 -14.41 3.88
N ILE A 76 11.67 -15.68 3.67
CA ILE A 76 13.06 -16.13 3.61
C ILE A 76 13.74 -15.54 2.36
N GLU A 77 13.07 -15.53 1.21
CA GLU A 77 13.60 -14.93 -0.03
C GLU A 77 13.84 -13.43 0.13
N LEU A 78 12.88 -12.68 0.66
CA LEU A 78 13.03 -11.25 0.99
C LEU A 78 14.21 -11.01 1.94
N TYR A 79 14.35 -11.82 3.00
CA TYR A 79 15.47 -11.71 3.93
C TYR A 79 16.82 -12.00 3.25
N LEU A 80 16.87 -13.00 2.37
CA LEU A 80 18.05 -13.34 1.60
C LEU A 80 18.43 -12.23 0.61
N GLU A 81 17.46 -11.64 -0.08
CA GLU A 81 17.65 -10.50 -0.98
C GLU A 81 18.15 -9.26 -0.24
N GLU A 82 17.51 -8.89 0.88
CA GLU A 82 17.89 -7.74 1.71
C GLU A 82 19.32 -7.88 2.25
N LYS A 83 19.72 -9.11 2.59
CA LYS A 83 21.07 -9.41 3.10
C LYS A 83 22.08 -9.77 2.00
N GLY A 84 21.69 -9.83 0.73
CA GLY A 84 22.56 -10.27 -0.37
C GLY A 84 23.12 -11.69 -0.18
N MET A 85 22.37 -12.57 0.48
CA MET A 85 22.79 -13.93 0.82
C MET A 85 22.12 -14.97 -0.09
N SER A 86 22.81 -16.06 -0.36
CA SER A 86 22.21 -17.23 -1.01
C SER A 86 21.57 -18.19 0.00
N GLN A 87 20.56 -18.94 -0.42
CA GLN A 87 19.90 -19.97 0.40
C GLN A 87 20.89 -21.02 0.95
N LYS A 88 22.00 -21.26 0.24
CA LYS A 88 23.09 -22.14 0.72
C LYS A 88 23.81 -21.54 1.93
N GLN A 89 24.10 -20.24 1.92
CA GLN A 89 24.74 -19.57 3.06
C GLN A 89 23.83 -19.56 4.30
N LEU A 90 22.52 -19.45 4.10
CA LEU A 90 21.53 -19.59 5.16
C LEU A 90 21.54 -21.00 5.78
N ALA A 91 21.58 -22.04 4.96
CA ALA A 91 21.59 -23.43 5.41
C ALA A 91 22.89 -23.83 6.15
N ILE A 92 24.01 -23.16 5.84
CA ILE A 92 25.32 -23.43 6.44
C ILE A 92 25.47 -22.77 7.83
N GLY A 93 24.61 -21.81 8.19
CA GLY A 93 24.56 -21.23 9.52
C GLY A 93 25.67 -20.21 9.81
N ASP A 94 26.27 -19.59 8.79
CA ASP A 94 27.31 -18.55 8.95
C ASP A 94 26.69 -17.16 9.20
N TRP A 95 25.86 -17.06 10.23
CA TRP A 95 25.13 -15.84 10.62
C TRP A 95 26.03 -14.68 11.08
N ASN A 96 27.32 -14.96 11.30
CA ASN A 96 28.27 -14.01 11.86
C ASN A 96 28.67 -12.89 10.89
N LYS A 97 28.49 -13.07 9.58
CA LYS A 97 28.74 -12.01 8.59
C LYS A 97 27.61 -10.98 8.48
N SER A 98 26.43 -11.25 9.05
CA SER A 98 25.22 -10.42 8.86
C SER A 98 24.98 -9.39 9.97
N PHE A 99 25.77 -9.43 11.05
CA PHE A 99 25.66 -8.54 12.22
C PHE A 99 26.73 -7.46 12.29
N THR A 100 27.73 -7.48 11.40
CA THR A 100 28.70 -6.39 11.27
C THR A 100 28.22 -5.45 10.19
N GLY A 101 27.45 -4.43 10.60
CA GLY A 101 27.29 -3.22 9.79
C GLY A 101 28.59 -2.44 9.84
N GLU A 102 29.46 -2.67 8.86
CA GLU A 102 30.43 -1.69 8.37
C GLU A 102 29.97 -1.23 6.97
#